data_AF-A0AA38X3A7-F1
#
_entry.id   AF-A0AA38X3A7-F1
#
_cell.length_a   1.000
_cell.length_b   1.000
_cell.length_c   1.000
_cell.angle_alpha   90.00
_cell.angle_beta   90.00
_cell.angle_gamma   90.00
#
_symmetry.space_group_name_H-M   'P 1'
#
loop_
_entity.id
_entity.type
_entity.pdbx_description
1 polymer ?
#
loop_
_entity_poly.entity_id
_entity_poly.type
_entity_poly.pdbx_seq_one_letter_code
_entity_poly.pdbx_strand_id
1 'polypeptide(L)'
;MYRKRNGSLGFSFTRFANAAVPNFFADPTPSQHIDLTGHRRDMCYMHQLASSNPYALDENSFYVAGVVDSESVSKRVHTKLTKIEVLKEDGNVDTFKIGPRFPHQLALLNMNRQRDLVGLLFWWEEECMRLRKLEAEVKELGTLIEEAEAKLTQTEEDSGERQTVKQTLDQLKFARERVRMKTRQRPSQRDPQVEADADDILGAFHGRSQSVPNIGVQGAGSQGAALRPAQTQQIGKPPEYFAGS
;
A
#
# COMPACT_ATOMS: atom_id res chain seq x y z
N MET A 1 -3.62 14.99 14.43
CA MET A 1 -2.34 14.46 14.95
C MET A 1 -2.51 14.03 16.40
N TYR A 2 -1.82 12.98 16.84
CA TYR A 2 -1.77 12.53 18.24
C TYR A 2 -0.34 12.08 18.56
N ARG A 3 0.08 12.13 19.83
CA ARG A 3 1.39 11.62 20.23
C ARG A 3 1.29 10.12 20.47
N LYS A 4 2.17 9.33 19.84
CA LYS A 4 2.33 7.91 20.11
C LYS A 4 3.06 7.73 21.45
N ARG A 5 2.97 6.53 22.04
CA ARG A 5 3.64 6.17 23.31
C ARG A 5 5.17 6.37 23.30
N ASN A 6 5.78 6.39 22.11
CA ASN A 6 7.21 6.63 21.89
C ASN A 6 7.58 8.11 21.67
N GLY A 7 6.64 9.05 21.86
CA GLY A 7 6.89 10.49 21.68
C GLY A 7 6.81 11.00 20.23
N SER A 8 6.73 10.11 19.24
CA SER A 8 6.55 10.51 17.83
C SER A 8 5.13 11.01 17.53
N LEU A 9 5.02 11.93 16.57
CA LEU A 9 3.73 12.40 16.06
C LEU A 9 3.10 11.32 15.17
N GLY A 10 1.97 10.78 15.59
CA GLY A 10 1.10 9.92 14.80
C GLY A 10 0.03 10.75 14.09
N PHE A 11 -0.18 10.47 12.81
CA PHE A 11 -1.37 10.89 12.12
C PHE A 11 -2.45 9.81 12.31
N SER A 12 -3.64 10.20 12.76
CA SER A 12 -4.81 9.32 12.85
C SER A 12 -5.89 9.95 12.00
N PHE A 13 -6.24 9.26 10.92
CA PHE A 13 -7.29 9.61 9.97
C PHE A 13 -8.63 9.80 10.68
N THR A 14 -9.01 8.84 11.53
CA THR A 14 -10.24 8.90 12.33
C THR A 14 -10.30 10.14 13.22
N ARG A 15 -9.18 10.56 13.84
CA ARG A 15 -9.16 11.75 14.71
C ARG A 15 -9.13 13.06 13.93
N PHE A 16 -8.45 13.12 12.79
CA PHE A 16 -8.47 14.32 11.94
C PHE A 16 -9.85 14.52 11.32
N ALA A 17 -10.44 13.47 10.77
CA ALA A 17 -11.77 13.53 10.17
C ALA A 17 -12.87 13.84 11.21
N ASN A 18 -12.81 13.24 12.41
CA ASN A 18 -13.69 13.61 13.53
C ASN A 18 -13.50 15.06 14.00
N ALA A 19 -12.29 15.61 13.93
CA ALA A 19 -12.03 17.00 14.33
C ALA A 19 -12.40 18.01 13.24
N ALA A 20 -12.18 17.69 11.97
CA ALA A 20 -12.45 18.55 10.82
C ALA A 20 -13.94 18.59 10.45
N VAL A 21 -14.67 17.48 10.67
CA VAL A 21 -16.11 17.39 10.38
C VAL A 21 -16.83 16.63 11.51
N PRO A 22 -17.10 17.28 12.65
CA PRO A 22 -17.59 16.63 13.88
C PRO A 22 -18.88 15.83 13.72
N ASN A 23 -19.78 16.24 12.81
CA ASN A 23 -21.07 15.60 12.61
C ASN A 23 -21.05 14.47 11.56
N PHE A 24 -19.91 14.22 10.89
CA PHE A 24 -19.82 13.20 9.85
C PHE A 24 -19.45 11.82 10.40
N PHE A 25 -18.69 11.77 11.49
CA PHE A 25 -18.07 10.54 12.00
C PHE A 25 -18.50 10.20 13.44
N ALA A 26 -19.33 11.05 14.06
CA ALA A 26 -19.85 10.86 15.42
C ALA A 26 -21.07 9.92 15.50
N ASP A 27 -21.57 9.40 14.38
CA ASP A 27 -22.69 8.45 14.39
C ASP A 27 -22.16 7.03 14.70
N PRO A 28 -22.53 6.44 15.86
CA PRO A 28 -22.07 5.11 16.27
C PRO A 28 -22.81 3.97 15.57
N THR A 29 -23.75 4.25 14.66
CA THR A 29 -24.28 3.17 13.82
C THR A 29 -23.17 2.62 12.93
N PRO A 30 -22.93 1.28 12.93
CA PRO A 30 -21.98 0.66 12.04
C PRO A 30 -22.54 0.76 10.62
N SER A 31 -22.36 1.90 9.96
CA SER A 31 -22.55 1.97 8.53
C SER A 31 -21.52 1.02 7.93
N GLN A 32 -21.98 0.03 7.15
CA GLN A 32 -21.15 -0.94 6.43
C GLN A 32 -20.23 -0.27 5.37
N HIS A 33 -20.06 1.05 5.43
CA HIS A 33 -19.46 1.94 4.44
C HIS A 33 -18.36 2.85 5.01
N ILE A 34 -17.97 2.71 6.28
CA ILE A 34 -16.97 3.62 6.89
C ILE A 34 -15.57 3.46 6.27
N ASP A 35 -15.28 2.32 5.65
CA ASP A 35 -14.09 2.16 4.82
C ASP A 35 -14.48 2.04 3.36
N LEU A 36 -13.88 2.89 2.52
CA LEU A 36 -13.79 2.64 1.10
C LEU A 36 -13.21 1.22 0.94
N THR A 37 -14.05 0.26 0.53
CA THR A 37 -13.67 -1.15 0.47
C THR A 37 -12.35 -1.32 -0.28
N GLY A 38 -11.49 -2.26 0.13
CA GLY A 38 -10.18 -2.49 -0.52
C GLY A 38 -10.27 -2.58 -2.04
N HIS A 39 -11.31 -3.23 -2.56
CA HIS A 39 -11.58 -3.29 -3.99
C HIS A 39 -11.75 -1.92 -4.67
N ARG A 40 -12.48 -0.98 -4.06
CA ARG A 40 -12.66 0.38 -4.60
C ARG A 40 -11.35 1.16 -4.63
N ARG A 41 -10.51 0.97 -3.61
CA ARG A 41 -9.14 1.53 -3.57
C ARG A 41 -8.29 0.97 -4.72
N ASP A 42 -8.35 -0.34 -4.93
CA ASP A 42 -7.64 -0.99 -6.04
C ASP A 42 -8.09 -0.46 -7.40
N MET A 43 -9.39 -0.30 -7.61
CA MET A 43 -9.93 0.23 -8.87
C MET A 43 -9.43 1.65 -9.14
N CYS A 44 -9.49 2.53 -8.14
CA CYS A 44 -8.95 3.89 -8.26
C CYS A 44 -7.44 3.87 -8.52
N TYR A 45 -6.71 3.03 -7.78
CA TYR A 45 -5.26 2.90 -7.91
C TYR A 45 -4.83 2.46 -9.31
N MET A 46 -5.45 1.39 -9.83
CA MET A 46 -5.16 0.86 -11.15
C MET A 46 -5.52 1.85 -12.26
N HIS A 47 -6.62 2.59 -12.08
CA HIS A 47 -7.02 3.65 -13.00
C HIS A 47 -5.95 4.74 -13.09
N GLN A 48 -5.45 5.21 -11.94
CA GLN A 48 -4.44 6.26 -11.94
C GLN A 48 -3.08 5.80 -12.44
N LEU A 49 -2.67 4.55 -12.16
CA LEU A 49 -1.44 4.01 -12.74
C LEU A 49 -1.47 3.91 -14.27
N ALA A 50 -2.66 3.81 -14.87
CA ALA A 50 -2.83 3.83 -16.32
C ALA A 50 -2.93 5.26 -16.90
N SER A 51 -3.08 6.27 -16.04
CA SER A 51 -3.18 7.68 -16.43
C SER A 51 -1.81 8.26 -16.79
N SER A 52 -1.80 9.36 -17.53
CA SER A 52 -0.59 10.12 -17.85
C SER A 52 0.06 10.75 -16.62
N ASN A 53 -0.74 11.11 -15.62
CA ASN A 53 -0.28 11.60 -14.34
C ASN A 53 -0.81 10.72 -13.21
N PRO A 54 -0.01 9.77 -12.70
CA PRO A 54 -0.46 8.78 -11.72
C PRO A 54 -0.71 9.36 -10.32
N TYR A 55 -0.39 10.63 -10.09
CA TYR A 55 -0.59 11.31 -8.80
C TYR A 55 -1.87 12.17 -8.76
N ALA A 56 -2.44 12.45 -9.93
CA ALA A 56 -3.57 13.36 -10.08
C ALA A 56 -4.88 12.59 -10.13
N LEU A 57 -5.92 13.09 -9.45
CA LEU A 57 -7.27 12.58 -9.67
C LEU A 57 -7.87 13.25 -10.91
N ASP A 58 -8.26 12.42 -11.86
CA ASP A 58 -8.93 12.81 -13.09
C ASP A 58 -10.46 12.86 -12.93
N GLU A 59 -11.14 13.30 -13.99
CA GLU A 59 -12.59 13.42 -14.03
C GLU A 59 -13.33 12.10 -13.78
N ASN A 60 -12.75 10.96 -14.14
CA ASN A 60 -13.39 9.65 -14.02
C ASN A 60 -13.03 8.89 -12.74
N SER A 61 -12.04 9.39 -11.97
CA SER A 61 -11.59 8.81 -10.71
C SER A 61 -12.72 8.39 -9.78
N PHE A 62 -13.68 9.30 -9.56
CA PHE A 62 -14.75 9.09 -8.58
C PHE A 62 -15.78 8.07 -9.05
N TYR A 63 -15.99 7.97 -10.36
CA TYR A 63 -16.83 6.95 -10.96
C TYR A 63 -16.16 5.57 -10.87
N VAL A 64 -14.88 5.47 -11.24
CA VAL A 64 -14.13 4.20 -11.22
C VAL A 64 -13.94 3.69 -9.79
N ALA A 65 -13.72 4.58 -8.83
CA ALA A 65 -13.67 4.24 -7.41
C ALA A 65 -15.05 3.84 -6.83
N GLY A 66 -16.13 3.94 -7.61
CA GLY A 66 -17.50 3.63 -7.16
C GLY A 66 -18.04 4.61 -6.12
N VAL A 67 -17.42 5.80 -5.99
CA VAL A 67 -17.92 6.89 -5.14
C VAL A 67 -19.17 7.48 -5.75
N VAL A 68 -19.25 7.57 -7.08
CA VAL A 68 -20.44 8.01 -7.80
C VAL A 68 -20.85 6.97 -8.84
N ASP A 69 -22.14 6.90 -9.14
CA ASP A 69 -22.70 5.87 -10.03
C ASP A 69 -22.73 6.30 -11.51
N SER A 70 -22.30 7.54 -11.81
CA SER A 70 -22.31 8.08 -13.18
C SER A 70 -21.10 8.97 -13.43
N GLU A 71 -20.50 8.81 -14.62
CA GLU A 71 -19.40 9.65 -15.12
C GLU A 71 -19.78 11.14 -15.15
N SER A 72 -21.02 11.46 -15.52
CA SER A 72 -21.51 12.85 -15.57
C SER A 72 -21.48 13.51 -14.19
N VAL A 73 -21.77 12.74 -13.14
CA VAL A 73 -21.70 13.21 -11.75
C VAL A 73 -20.24 13.28 -11.31
N SER A 74 -19.39 12.34 -11.73
CA SER A 74 -17.95 12.35 -11.47
C SER A 74 -17.29 13.64 -11.95
N LYS A 75 -17.59 14.05 -13.19
CA LYS A 75 -17.12 15.32 -13.77
C LYS A 75 -17.56 16.52 -12.95
N ARG A 76 -18.83 16.56 -12.54
CA ARG A 76 -19.37 17.65 -11.71
C ARG A 76 -18.71 17.69 -10.33
N VAL A 77 -18.42 16.53 -9.74
CA VAL A 77 -17.68 16.42 -8.48
C VAL A 77 -16.28 16.96 -8.67
N HIS A 78 -15.56 16.52 -9.71
CA HIS A 78 -14.22 17.00 -10.05
C HIS A 78 -14.18 18.52 -10.19
N THR A 79 -15.03 19.11 -11.03
CA THR A 79 -15.13 20.57 -11.20
C THR A 79 -15.41 21.30 -9.89
N LYS A 80 -16.30 20.74 -9.04
CA LYS A 80 -16.58 21.33 -7.74
C LYS A 80 -15.39 21.24 -6.80
N LEU A 81 -14.68 20.11 -6.76
CA LEU A 81 -13.50 19.91 -5.94
C LEU A 81 -12.36 20.85 -6.35
N THR A 82 -12.18 21.08 -7.65
CA THR A 82 -11.24 22.09 -8.16
C THR A 82 -11.67 23.50 -7.75
N LYS A 83 -12.96 23.83 -7.85
CA LYS A 83 -13.48 25.15 -7.44
C LYS A 83 -13.30 25.46 -5.95
N ILE A 84 -13.36 24.44 -5.09
CA ILE A 84 -13.12 24.60 -3.64
C ILE A 84 -11.65 24.40 -3.26
N GLU A 85 -10.75 24.28 -4.25
CA GLU A 85 -9.30 24.11 -4.09
C GLU A 85 -8.88 22.81 -3.38
N VAL A 86 -9.78 21.84 -3.24
CA VAL A 86 -9.44 20.51 -2.70
C VAL A 86 -8.68 19.68 -3.75
N LEU A 87 -8.96 19.91 -5.03
CA LEU A 87 -8.08 19.49 -6.12
C LEU A 87 -7.36 20.73 -6.65
N LYS A 88 -6.03 20.65 -6.74
CA LYS A 88 -5.22 21.67 -7.42
C LYS A 88 -5.43 21.58 -8.94
N GLU A 89 -4.97 22.57 -9.67
CA GLU A 89 -5.00 22.58 -11.14
C GLU A 89 -4.27 21.36 -11.73
N ASP A 90 -3.21 20.90 -11.06
CA ASP A 90 -2.46 19.69 -11.42
C ASP A 90 -3.17 18.37 -11.06
N GLY A 91 -4.38 18.43 -10.48
CA GLY A 91 -5.15 17.28 -10.02
C GLY A 91 -4.67 16.65 -8.71
N ASN A 92 -3.67 17.25 -8.06
CA ASN A 92 -3.22 16.84 -6.72
C ASN A 92 -4.28 17.17 -5.66
N VAL A 93 -4.49 16.23 -4.72
CA VAL A 93 -5.40 16.43 -3.59
C VAL A 93 -4.73 17.28 -2.50
N ASP A 94 -5.49 18.21 -1.94
CA ASP A 94 -5.15 19.01 -0.77
C ASP A 94 -6.23 18.83 0.30
N THR A 95 -5.97 17.98 1.29
CA THR A 95 -6.97 17.68 2.33
C THR A 95 -7.12 18.79 3.37
N PHE A 96 -6.19 19.76 3.44
CA PHE A 96 -6.30 20.89 4.38
C PHE A 96 -7.46 21.82 4.03
N LYS A 97 -7.92 21.79 2.78
CA LYS A 97 -9.07 22.56 2.28
C LYS A 97 -10.41 21.91 2.63
N ILE A 98 -10.41 20.67 3.13
CA ILE A 98 -11.61 19.98 3.61
C ILE A 98 -11.97 20.53 4.99
N GLY A 99 -12.86 21.51 5.02
CA GLY A 99 -13.36 22.14 6.25
C GLY A 99 -14.81 21.79 6.60
N PRO A 100 -15.35 22.37 7.69
CA PRO A 100 -16.73 22.12 8.14
C PRO A 100 -17.82 22.47 7.12
N ARG A 101 -17.52 23.34 6.15
CA ARG A 101 -18.44 23.75 5.07
C ARG A 101 -18.41 22.82 3.85
N PHE A 102 -17.46 21.88 3.79
CA PHE A 102 -17.32 20.91 2.70
C PHE A 102 -18.62 20.16 2.36
N PRO A 103 -19.41 19.68 3.35
CA PRO A 103 -20.68 19.00 3.08
C PRO A 103 -21.68 19.85 2.29
N HIS A 104 -21.75 21.14 2.62
CA HIS A 104 -22.66 22.08 1.96
C HIS A 104 -22.17 22.41 0.54
N GLN A 105 -20.86 22.52 0.33
CA GLN A 105 -20.28 22.78 -0.98
C GLN A 105 -20.53 21.61 -1.96
N LEU A 106 -20.54 20.38 -1.44
CA LEU A 106 -20.79 19.13 -2.18
C LEU A 106 -22.22 18.58 -2.03
N ALA A 107 -23.20 19.43 -1.74
CA ALA A 107 -24.61 19.07 -1.60
C ALA A 107 -25.26 18.42 -2.85
N LEU A 108 -24.53 18.23 -3.95
CA LEU A 108 -24.97 17.42 -5.09
C LEU A 108 -24.91 15.90 -4.81
N LEU A 109 -24.14 15.50 -3.80
CA LEU A 109 -24.00 14.12 -3.33
C LEU A 109 -24.78 13.94 -2.03
N ASN A 110 -25.32 12.74 -1.81
CA ASN A 110 -25.90 12.39 -0.52
C ASN A 110 -24.82 12.26 0.57
N MET A 111 -25.23 12.31 1.84
CA MET A 111 -24.31 12.28 2.99
C MET A 111 -23.35 11.08 2.96
N ASN A 112 -23.83 9.90 2.57
CA ASN A 112 -23.02 8.68 2.51
C ASN A 112 -21.94 8.78 1.42
N ARG A 113 -22.30 9.27 0.25
CA ARG A 113 -21.41 9.48 -0.89
C ARG A 113 -20.39 10.59 -0.60
N GLN A 114 -20.77 11.60 0.18
CA GLN A 114 -19.83 12.60 0.69
C GLN A 114 -18.81 11.97 1.65
N ARG A 115 -19.23 11.08 2.55
CA ARG A 115 -18.31 10.32 3.43
C ARG A 115 -17.34 9.44 2.62
N ASP A 116 -17.85 8.69 1.64
CA ASP A 116 -17.04 7.87 0.73
C ASP A 116 -16.01 8.73 -0.02
N LEU A 117 -16.43 9.89 -0.54
CA LEU A 117 -15.55 10.82 -1.24
C LEU A 117 -14.45 11.36 -0.33
N VAL A 118 -14.77 11.77 0.89
CA VAL A 118 -13.77 12.19 1.88
C VAL A 118 -12.79 11.04 2.13
N GLY A 119 -13.29 9.83 2.38
CA GLY A 119 -12.46 8.64 2.57
C GLY A 119 -11.50 8.41 1.40
N LEU A 120 -11.99 8.52 0.15
CA LEU A 120 -11.17 8.39 -1.04
C LEU A 120 -10.08 9.47 -1.12
N LEU A 121 -10.42 10.74 -0.90
CA LEU A 121 -9.49 11.86 -1.04
C LEU A 121 -8.31 11.75 -0.08
N PHE A 122 -8.57 11.42 1.19
CA PHE A 122 -7.51 11.23 2.17
C PHE A 122 -6.66 10.00 1.89
N TRP A 123 -7.31 8.88 1.55
CA TRP A 123 -6.58 7.67 1.17
C TRP A 123 -5.68 7.94 -0.04
N TRP A 124 -6.17 8.67 -1.04
CA TRP A 124 -5.39 9.00 -2.23
C TRP A 124 -4.23 9.94 -1.92
N GLU A 125 -4.41 10.93 -1.04
CA GLU A 125 -3.31 11.79 -0.60
C GLU A 125 -2.21 10.98 0.10
N GLU A 126 -2.58 10.06 1.00
CA GLU A 126 -1.65 9.15 1.66
C GLU A 126 -0.95 8.23 0.66
N GLU A 127 -1.68 7.72 -0.32
CA GLU A 127 -1.14 6.87 -1.39
C GLU A 127 -0.14 7.64 -2.26
N CYS A 128 -0.44 8.89 -2.63
CA CYS A 128 0.50 9.76 -3.33
C CYS A 128 1.75 10.03 -2.50
N MET A 129 1.62 10.22 -1.18
CA MET A 129 2.78 10.34 -0.30
C MET A 129 3.63 9.06 -0.27
N ARG A 130 2.99 7.88 -0.25
CA ARG A 130 3.66 6.58 -0.31
C ARG A 130 4.42 6.41 -1.63
N LEU A 131 3.76 6.67 -2.75
CA LEU A 131 4.35 6.57 -4.09
C LEU A 131 5.55 7.50 -4.27
N ARG A 132 5.46 8.76 -3.81
CA ARG A 132 6.60 9.70 -3.85
C ARG A 132 7.80 9.21 -3.03
N LYS A 133 7.57 8.56 -1.89
CA LYS A 133 8.65 7.95 -1.09
C LYS A 133 9.32 6.81 -1.85
N LEU A 134 8.55 5.93 -2.47
CA LEU A 134 9.08 4.83 -3.27
C LEU A 134 9.85 5.35 -4.50
N GLU A 135 9.36 6.41 -5.15
CA GLU A 135 10.06 7.04 -6.27
C GLU A 135 11.40 7.66 -5.83
N ALA A 136 11.42 8.34 -4.69
CA ALA A 136 12.66 8.85 -4.09
C ALA A 136 13.65 7.72 -3.78
N GLU A 137 13.17 6.61 -3.20
CA GLU A 137 13.99 5.43 -2.91
C GLU A 137 14.55 4.79 -4.19
N VAL A 138 13.74 4.64 -5.25
CA VAL A 138 14.22 4.14 -6.56
C VAL A 138 15.31 5.05 -7.13
N LYS A 139 15.16 6.37 -6.98
CA LYS A 139 16.14 7.34 -7.46
C LYS A 139 17.46 7.25 -6.67
N GLU A 140 17.39 7.16 -5.34
CA GLU A 140 18.55 6.99 -4.47
C GLU A 140 19.29 5.67 -4.77
N LEU A 141 18.55 4.56 -4.92
CA LEU A 141 19.13 3.29 -5.34
C LEU A 141 19.73 3.37 -6.75
N GLY A 142 19.13 4.14 -7.65
CA GLY A 142 19.69 4.43 -8.97
C GLY A 142 21.07 5.08 -8.89
N THR A 143 21.22 6.13 -8.07
CA THR A 143 22.52 6.79 -7.87
C THR A 143 23.57 5.86 -7.26
N LEU A 144 23.19 5.03 -6.28
CA LEU A 144 24.11 4.06 -5.66
C LEU A 144 24.54 2.97 -6.65
N ILE A 145 23.65 2.53 -7.54
CA ILE A 145 23.99 1.57 -8.60
C ILE A 145 24.99 2.19 -9.57
N GLU A 146 24.76 3.43 -10.03
CA GLU A 146 25.68 4.13 -10.93
C GLU A 146 27.08 4.28 -10.31
N GLU A 147 27.16 4.64 -9.02
CA GLU A 147 28.42 4.72 -8.29
C GLU A 147 29.10 3.34 -8.15
N ALA A 148 28.34 2.28 -7.89
CA ALA A 148 28.87 0.92 -7.79
C ALA A 148 29.38 0.38 -9.14
N GLU A 149 28.68 0.69 -10.23
CA GLU A 149 29.13 0.36 -11.60
C GLU A 149 30.41 1.11 -11.98
N ALA A 150 30.50 2.39 -11.61
CA ALA A 150 31.73 3.17 -11.80
C ALA A 150 32.91 2.60 -10.99
N LYS A 151 32.69 2.18 -9.74
CA LYS A 151 33.73 1.51 -8.93
C LYS A 151 34.16 0.17 -9.52
N LEU A 152 33.21 -0.63 -10.02
CA LEU A 152 33.48 -1.93 -10.62
C LEU A 152 34.38 -1.82 -11.87
N THR A 153 34.21 -0.77 -12.66
CA THR A 153 35.04 -0.51 -13.85
C THR A 153 36.46 -0.03 -13.52
N GLN A 154 36.66 0.57 -12.34
CA GLN A 154 37.98 1.02 -11.86
C GLN A 154 38.75 -0.06 -11.09
N THR A 155 38.09 -1.13 -10.65
CA THR A 155 38.70 -2.19 -9.86
C THR A 155 39.29 -3.28 -10.77
N GLU A 156 40.53 -3.68 -10.49
CA GLU A 156 41.25 -4.72 -11.24
C GLU A 156 40.50 -6.07 -11.27
N GLU A 157 40.69 -6.84 -12.35
CA GLU A 157 39.85 -8.01 -12.69
C GLU A 157 39.92 -9.18 -11.69
N ASP A 158 41.05 -9.36 -10.99
CA ASP A 158 41.33 -10.50 -10.11
C ASP A 158 41.38 -10.14 -8.61
N SER A 159 40.90 -8.96 -8.21
CA SER A 159 40.88 -8.59 -6.80
C SER A 159 39.63 -9.14 -6.09
N GLY A 160 39.80 -9.60 -4.84
CA GLY A 160 38.66 -9.96 -3.98
C GLY A 160 37.68 -8.79 -3.76
N GLU A 161 38.15 -7.55 -3.91
CA GLU A 161 37.34 -6.33 -3.85
C GLU A 161 36.37 -6.23 -5.03
N ARG A 162 36.74 -6.68 -6.22
CA ARG A 162 35.83 -6.70 -7.37
C ARG A 162 34.62 -7.61 -7.11
N GLN A 163 34.85 -8.73 -6.44
CA GLN A 163 33.78 -9.67 -6.10
C GLN A 163 32.82 -9.10 -5.05
N THR A 164 33.30 -8.35 -4.06
CA THR A 164 32.44 -7.69 -3.06
C THR A 164 31.64 -6.53 -3.67
N VAL A 165 32.25 -5.74 -4.56
CA VAL A 165 31.55 -4.68 -5.30
C VAL A 165 30.45 -5.29 -6.18
N LYS A 166 30.72 -6.42 -6.86
CA LYS A 166 29.72 -7.10 -7.67
C LYS A 166 28.55 -7.64 -6.85
N GLN A 167 28.80 -8.24 -5.69
CA GLN A 167 27.75 -8.66 -4.76
C GLN A 167 26.91 -7.48 -4.28
N THR A 168 27.55 -6.36 -3.96
CA THR A 168 26.87 -5.13 -3.52
C THR A 168 25.99 -4.57 -4.65
N LEU A 169 26.50 -4.55 -5.88
CA LEU A 169 25.75 -4.13 -7.07
C LEU A 169 24.50 -4.97 -7.27
N ASP A 170 24.63 -6.30 -7.19
CA ASP A 170 23.50 -7.20 -7.33
C ASP A 170 22.45 -6.94 -6.25
N GLN A 171 22.86 -6.73 -5.00
CA GLN A 171 21.97 -6.38 -3.90
C GLN A 171 21.21 -5.07 -4.15
N LEU A 172 21.89 -4.03 -4.62
CA LEU A 172 21.26 -2.75 -4.95
C LEU A 172 20.25 -2.91 -6.09
N LYS A 173 20.57 -3.73 -7.11
CA LYS A 173 19.64 -4.04 -8.21
C LYS A 173 18.41 -4.80 -7.73
N PHE A 174 18.59 -5.78 -6.83
CA PHE A 174 17.48 -6.50 -6.20
C PHE A 174 16.62 -5.58 -5.33
N ALA A 175 17.23 -4.72 -4.53
CA ALA A 175 16.53 -3.73 -3.72
C ALA A 175 15.69 -2.80 -4.61
N ARG A 176 16.26 -2.27 -5.69
CA ARG A 176 15.53 -1.42 -6.65
C ARG A 176 14.34 -2.14 -7.26
N GLU A 177 14.50 -3.41 -7.65
CA GLU A 177 13.39 -4.17 -8.21
C GLU A 177 12.32 -4.48 -7.15
N ARG A 178 12.70 -4.73 -5.90
CA ARG A 178 11.74 -4.88 -4.79
C ARG A 178 10.88 -3.64 -4.62
N VAL A 179 11.47 -2.45 -4.64
CA VAL A 179 10.73 -1.18 -4.56
C VAL A 179 9.78 -1.03 -5.75
N ARG A 180 10.22 -1.37 -6.97
CA ARG A 180 9.34 -1.39 -8.16
C ARG A 180 8.19 -2.38 -8.03
N MET A 181 8.40 -3.52 -7.38
CA MET A 181 7.33 -4.48 -7.10
C MET A 181 6.31 -3.91 -6.11
N LYS A 182 6.75 -3.21 -5.05
CA LYS A 182 5.85 -2.51 -4.12
C LYS A 182 4.96 -1.48 -4.83
N THR A 183 5.49 -0.78 -5.84
CA THR A 183 4.70 0.15 -6.66
C THR A 183 3.65 -0.57 -7.50
N ARG A 184 3.89 -1.80 -7.96
CA ARG A 184 2.93 -2.55 -8.79
C ARG A 184 1.83 -3.23 -7.99
N GLN A 185 2.03 -3.41 -6.69
CA GLN A 185 1.06 -4.08 -5.83
C GLN A 185 -0.18 -3.21 -5.59
N ARG A 186 -1.35 -3.85 -5.74
CA ARG A 186 -2.64 -3.24 -5.41
C ARG A 186 -2.75 -3.00 -3.90
N PRO A 187 -3.41 -1.92 -3.46
CA PRO A 187 -3.66 -1.67 -2.04
C PRO A 187 -4.13 -2.90 -1.25
N SER A 188 -5.05 -3.70 -1.79
CA SER A 188 -5.57 -4.89 -1.10
C SER A 188 -4.59 -6.05 -0.98
N GLN A 189 -3.51 -6.06 -1.76
CA GLN A 189 -2.53 -7.15 -1.85
C GLN A 189 -1.28 -6.88 -1.01
N ARG A 190 -1.17 -5.69 -0.42
CA ARG A 190 0.02 -5.25 0.31
C ARG A 190 0.03 -5.86 1.70
N ASP A 191 1.18 -6.40 2.08
CA ASP A 191 1.45 -6.84 3.44
C ASP A 191 2.00 -5.65 4.25
N PRO A 192 1.37 -5.28 5.39
CA PRO A 192 1.87 -4.22 6.26
C PRO A 192 3.32 -4.43 6.74
N GLN A 193 3.78 -5.68 6.88
CA GLN A 193 5.15 -5.98 7.31
C GLN A 193 6.17 -5.68 6.20
N VAL A 194 5.82 -6.00 4.95
CA VAL A 194 6.64 -5.71 3.76
C VAL A 194 6.72 -4.19 3.52
N GLU A 195 5.60 -3.47 3.70
CA GLU A 195 5.55 -2.02 3.54
C GLU A 195 6.29 -1.27 4.65
N ALA A 196 6.37 -1.85 5.86
CA ALA A 196 7.14 -1.32 6.97
C ALA A 196 8.64 -1.68 6.93
N ASP A 197 9.07 -2.44 5.90
CA ASP A 197 10.41 -3.03 5.82
C ASP A 197 10.81 -3.80 7.08
N ALA A 198 9.82 -4.37 7.78
CA ALA A 198 10.05 -5.23 8.93
C ALA A 198 10.60 -6.61 8.51
N ASP A 199 10.36 -6.98 7.26
CA ASP A 199 10.87 -8.19 6.63
C ASP A 199 12.26 -7.87 6.08
N ASP A 200 13.22 -7.70 6.98
CA ASP A 200 14.62 -7.57 6.65
C ASP A 200 15.18 -8.92 6.18
N ILE A 201 14.69 -9.35 5.01
CA ILE A 201 15.16 -10.52 4.27
C ILE A 201 16.64 -10.34 3.90
N LEU A 202 17.12 -9.09 3.78
CA LEU A 202 18.54 -8.79 3.61
C LEU A 202 19.32 -9.17 4.89
N GLY A 203 18.83 -8.84 6.08
CA GLY A 203 19.38 -9.35 7.34
C GLY A 203 19.35 -10.89 7.45
N ALA A 204 18.29 -11.53 6.92
CA ALA A 204 18.15 -12.98 6.92
C ALA A 204 19.13 -13.70 5.97
N PHE A 205 19.46 -13.12 4.81
CA PHE A 205 20.43 -13.68 3.86
C PHE A 205 21.89 -13.37 4.21
N HIS A 206 22.17 -12.31 4.98
CA HIS A 206 23.53 -11.91 5.38
C HIS A 206 24.02 -12.49 6.71
N GLY A 207 23.31 -13.46 7.31
CA GLY A 207 23.90 -14.31 8.34
C GLY A 207 24.09 -13.68 9.72
N ARG A 208 23.03 -13.12 10.31
CA ARG A 208 22.86 -13.09 11.77
C ARG A 208 21.46 -13.53 12.15
N SER A 209 21.26 -14.85 12.16
CA SER A 209 20.07 -15.49 12.70
C SER A 209 19.88 -15.12 14.17
N GLN A 210 18.94 -14.23 14.48
CA GLN A 210 18.19 -14.31 15.72
C GLN A 210 16.90 -15.07 15.44
N SER A 211 16.96 -16.37 15.78
CA SER A 211 15.82 -17.25 16.08
C SER A 211 14.66 -17.25 15.09
N VAL A 212 14.79 -18.05 14.03
CA VAL A 212 13.66 -18.84 13.53
C VAL A 212 13.67 -20.16 14.29
N PRO A 213 12.56 -20.62 14.90
CA PRO A 213 12.54 -21.89 15.59
C PRO A 213 12.82 -23.04 14.62
N ASN A 214 13.85 -23.80 14.96
CA ASN A 214 14.35 -24.96 14.25
C ASN A 214 13.25 -26.03 14.12
N ILE A 215 12.63 -26.16 12.95
CA ILE A 215 11.82 -27.35 12.64
C ILE A 215 12.81 -28.47 12.31
N GLY A 216 13.26 -29.14 13.36
CA GLY A 216 14.12 -30.30 13.28
C GLY A 216 13.38 -31.48 12.62
N VAL A 217 13.84 -31.86 11.44
CA VAL A 217 13.63 -33.18 10.87
C VAL A 217 14.50 -34.16 11.66
N GLN A 218 13.90 -35.03 12.47
CA GLN A 218 14.55 -36.23 12.99
C GLN A 218 13.59 -37.41 12.97
N GLY A 219 13.93 -38.40 12.16
CA GLY A 219 13.35 -39.72 12.17
C GLY A 219 14.08 -40.66 13.15
N ALA A 220 13.27 -41.49 13.82
CA ALA A 220 13.52 -42.84 14.30
C ALA A 220 14.59 -43.07 15.41
N GLY A 221 14.09 -43.25 16.64
CA GLY A 221 14.75 -43.97 17.74
C GLY A 221 13.76 -44.21 18.89
N SER A 222 13.44 -45.48 19.15
CA SER A 222 12.34 -45.97 20.00
C SER A 222 12.48 -45.70 21.51
N GLN A 223 11.36 -45.38 22.19
CA GLN A 223 10.70 -46.21 23.23
C GLN A 223 9.73 -45.36 24.10
N GLY A 224 8.50 -45.85 24.30
CA GLY A 224 7.76 -45.65 25.56
C GLY A 224 6.55 -44.69 25.60
N ALA A 225 5.39 -45.22 25.21
CA ALA A 225 4.08 -45.03 25.86
C ALA A 225 3.28 -43.69 25.78
N ALA A 226 2.13 -43.84 25.09
CA ALA A 226 0.77 -43.42 25.48
C ALA A 226 0.10 -42.20 24.79
N LEU A 227 -1.02 -42.52 24.13
CA LEU A 227 -2.25 -41.74 23.87
C LEU A 227 -2.36 -40.83 22.62
N ARG A 228 -2.75 -41.46 21.49
CA ARG A 228 -3.85 -41.15 20.51
C ARG A 228 -4.02 -39.74 19.86
N PRO A 229 -4.62 -39.65 18.65
CA PRO A 229 -3.97 -39.04 17.49
C PRO A 229 -4.58 -37.70 16.99
N ALA A 230 -3.74 -36.96 16.26
CA ALA A 230 -4.05 -35.75 15.51
C ALA A 230 -4.81 -36.04 14.19
N GLN A 231 -5.75 -35.16 13.84
CA GLN A 231 -6.32 -35.05 12.49
C GLN A 231 -5.37 -34.22 11.60
N THR A 232 -4.80 -34.88 10.60
CA THR A 232 -4.04 -34.26 9.51
C THR A 232 -5.03 -33.85 8.42
N GLN A 233 -5.17 -32.55 8.15
CA GLN A 233 -5.88 -32.07 6.95
C GLN A 233 -5.02 -32.35 5.71
N GLN A 234 -5.52 -33.24 4.85
CA GLN A 234 -4.95 -33.55 3.55
C GLN A 234 -5.22 -32.39 2.58
N ILE A 235 -4.15 -31.68 2.21
CA ILE A 235 -4.08 -30.85 1.01
C ILE A 235 -3.79 -31.79 -0.18
N GLY A 236 -4.65 -31.76 -1.20
CA GLY A 236 -4.35 -32.34 -2.51
C GLY A 236 -5.22 -33.52 -2.95
N LYS A 237 -6.49 -33.25 -3.31
CA LYS A 237 -7.22 -34.07 -4.29
C LYS A 237 -7.86 -33.14 -5.34
N PRO A 238 -7.67 -33.38 -6.64
CA PRO A 238 -8.38 -32.66 -7.68
C PRO A 238 -9.85 -33.13 -7.79
N PRO A 239 -10.77 -32.29 -8.31
CA PRO A 239 -12.20 -32.54 -8.29
C PRO A 239 -12.61 -33.64 -9.28
N GLU A 240 -13.42 -34.59 -8.82
CA GLU A 240 -14.06 -35.62 -9.65
C GLU A 240 -15.31 -35.04 -10.34
N TYR A 241 -15.37 -35.16 -11.67
CA TYR A 241 -16.55 -34.81 -12.46
C TYR A 241 -17.47 -36.04 -12.55
N PHE A 242 -18.70 -35.92 -12.08
CA PHE A 242 -19.75 -36.91 -12.33
C PHE A 242 -20.26 -36.75 -13.76
N ALA A 243 -20.14 -37.81 -14.57
CA ALA A 243 -20.85 -37.94 -15.84
C ALA A 243 -22.29 -38.40 -15.55
N GLY A 244 -23.26 -37.52 -15.76
CA GLY A 244 -24.68 -37.84 -15.69
C GLY A 244 -25.13 -38.59 -16.95
N SER A 245 -25.73 -39.76 -16.73
CA SER A 245 -26.56 -40.52 -17.68
C SER A 245 -28.01 -40.04 -17.66
#